data_AF-A0A2H6IU33-F1
#
_entry.id   AF-A0A2H6IU33-F1
#
_cell.length_a   1.000
_cell.length_b   1.000
_cell.length_c   1.000
_cell.angle_alpha   90.00
_cell.angle_beta   90.00
_cell.angle_gamma   90.00
#
_symmetry.space_group_name_H-M   'P 1'
#
loop_
_entity.id
_entity.type
_entity.pdbx_description
1 polymer ?
#
loop_
_entity_poly.entity_id
_entity_poly.type
_entity_poly.pdbx_seq_one_letter_code
_entity_poly.pdbx_strand_id
1 'polypeptide(L)'
;MAIKPRVKVPKSAKVGDTIQIKTLISHKMETGLRKDKKTGKKIPRQIINMFVAKFNGKQVFQAKMYPSISANPYIAFFLKVPEAGELDFTWTDDSGKTWSAKKKLAVS
;
A
#
# COMPACT_ATOMS: atom_id res chain seq x y z
N MET A 1 -18.19 1.00 0.66
CA MET A 1 -17.02 1.89 0.53
C MET A 1 -16.21 1.39 -0.66
N ALA A 2 -16.03 2.20 -1.70
CA ALA A 2 -15.17 1.82 -2.82
C ALA A 2 -13.70 1.85 -2.36
N ILE A 3 -13.02 0.71 -2.46
CA ILE A 3 -11.60 0.59 -2.09
C ILE A 3 -10.79 1.17 -3.26
N LYS A 4 -10.17 2.34 -3.05
CA LYS A 4 -9.42 3.09 -4.06
C LYS A 4 -8.01 3.39 -3.57
N PRO A 5 -6.97 2.84 -4.21
CA PRO A 5 -5.59 3.22 -3.94
C PRO A 5 -5.30 4.67 -4.38
N ARG A 6 -4.46 5.35 -3.63
CA ARG A 6 -3.89 6.67 -3.93
C ARG A 6 -2.38 6.57 -3.76
N VAL A 7 -1.65 6.98 -4.79
CA VAL A 7 -0.18 6.93 -4.79
C VAL A 7 0.35 8.28 -5.27
N LYS A 8 1.29 8.83 -4.51
CA LYS A 8 2.07 10.02 -4.87
C LYS A 8 3.52 9.60 -5.10
N VAL A 9 3.97 9.79 -6.34
CA VAL A 9 5.34 9.63 -6.82
C VAL A 9 5.67 10.90 -7.61
N PRO A 10 6.88 11.48 -7.48
CA PRO A 10 7.36 12.50 -8.42
C PRO A 10 7.23 12.04 -9.87
N LYS A 11 6.89 12.95 -10.79
CA LYS A 11 6.78 12.61 -12.22
C LYS A 11 8.16 12.39 -12.85
N SER A 12 9.18 13.09 -12.35
CA SER A 12 10.57 12.99 -12.77
C SER A 12 11.53 13.08 -11.58
N ALA A 13 12.72 12.52 -11.72
CA ALA A 13 13.85 12.61 -10.80
C ALA A 13 15.17 12.34 -11.54
N LYS A 14 16.32 12.70 -10.98
CA LYS A 14 17.62 12.32 -11.58
C LYS A 14 18.01 10.90 -11.19
N VAL A 15 18.85 10.25 -12.00
CA VAL A 15 19.49 9.01 -11.58
C VAL A 15 20.28 9.25 -10.30
N GLY A 16 20.09 8.38 -9.30
CA GLY A 16 20.73 8.47 -8.00
C GLY A 16 19.97 9.31 -6.97
N ASP A 17 18.95 10.08 -7.37
CA ASP A 17 18.12 10.82 -6.41
C ASP A 17 17.36 9.87 -5.48
N THR A 18 17.16 10.29 -4.24
CA THR A 18 16.30 9.59 -3.29
C THR A 18 14.94 10.26 -3.25
N ILE A 19 13.92 9.60 -3.81
CA ILE A 19 12.54 10.10 -3.83
C ILE A 19 11.70 9.49 -2.72
N GLN A 20 10.80 10.28 -2.14
CA GLN A 20 9.80 9.76 -1.21
C GLN A 20 8.55 9.31 -1.97
N ILE A 21 8.18 8.05 -1.78
CA ILE A 21 6.94 7.48 -2.29
C ILE A 21 5.93 7.47 -1.15
N LYS A 22 4.70 7.92 -1.42
CA LYS A 22 3.60 7.94 -0.45
C LYS A 22 2.39 7.20 -1.00
N THR A 23 1.83 6.30 -0.22
CA THR A 23 0.67 5.52 -0.61
C THR A 23 -0.41 5.55 0.46
N LEU A 24 -1.67 5.47 0.03
CA LEU A 24 -2.83 5.39 0.90
C LEU A 24 -3.92 4.58 0.19
N ILE A 25 -4.51 3.60 0.87
CA ILE A 25 -5.63 2.82 0.34
C ILE A 25 -6.83 2.89 1.27
N SER A 26 -8.03 3.17 0.73
CA SER A 26 -9.25 3.20 1.54
C SER A 26 -9.62 1.81 2.03
N HIS A 27 -9.48 1.52 3.33
CA HIS A 27 -9.78 0.21 3.91
C HIS A 27 -10.14 0.33 5.40
N LYS A 28 -11.10 -0.46 5.89
CA LYS A 28 -11.57 -0.38 7.29
C LYS A 28 -10.56 -0.87 8.32
N MET A 29 -9.70 -1.82 7.93
CA MET A 29 -8.75 -2.49 8.83
C MET A 29 -9.45 -3.04 10.08
N GLU A 30 -10.47 -3.87 9.88
CA GLU A 30 -11.20 -4.47 11.00
C GLU A 30 -10.28 -5.41 11.77
N THR A 31 -10.00 -5.09 13.03
CA THR A 31 -8.88 -5.67 13.78
C THR A 31 -9.18 -7.06 14.32
N GLY A 32 -10.45 -7.44 14.39
CA GLY A 32 -10.90 -8.65 15.10
C GLY A 32 -11.27 -8.40 16.57
N LEU A 33 -11.02 -7.19 17.10
CA LEU A 33 -11.23 -6.87 18.50
C LEU A 33 -12.58 -6.19 18.77
N ARG A 34 -13.17 -5.54 17.75
CA ARG A 34 -14.47 -4.88 17.88
C ARG A 34 -15.57 -5.92 18.08
N LYS A 35 -16.53 -5.60 18.96
CA LYS A 35 -17.75 -6.40 19.14
C LYS A 35 -18.90 -5.80 18.34
N ASP A 36 -19.73 -6.66 17.78
CA ASP A 36 -20.99 -6.27 17.18
C ASP A 36 -21.97 -5.87 18.29
N LYS A 37 -22.63 -4.71 18.14
CA LYS A 37 -23.48 -4.14 19.19
C LYS A 37 -24.77 -4.92 19.42
N LYS A 38 -25.27 -5.64 18.41
CA LYS A 38 -26.54 -6.37 18.50
C LYS A 38 -26.34 -7.77 19.07
N THR A 39 -25.25 -8.42 18.67
CA THR A 39 -24.97 -9.83 19.01
C THR A 39 -23.93 -10.01 20.11
N GLY A 40 -23.15 -8.98 20.46
CA GLY A 40 -22.05 -9.06 21.43
C GLY A 40 -20.83 -9.85 20.97
N LYS A 41 -20.87 -10.49 19.79
CA LYS A 41 -19.80 -11.32 19.24
C LYS A 41 -18.67 -10.46 18.67
N LYS A 42 -17.43 -10.98 18.70
CA LYS A 42 -16.30 -10.35 18.02
C LYS A 42 -16.54 -10.38 16.51
N ILE A 43 -16.26 -9.26 15.86
CA ILE A 43 -16.29 -9.17 14.40
C ILE A 43 -15.00 -9.79 13.89
N PRO A 44 -15.03 -10.68 12.88
CA PRO A 44 -13.83 -11.26 12.31
C PRO A 44 -12.85 -10.20 11.82
N ARG A 45 -11.56 -10.50 11.96
CA ARG A 45 -10.49 -9.68 11.40
C ARG A 45 -10.64 -9.61 9.88
N GLN A 46 -10.50 -8.41 9.34
CA GLN A 46 -10.35 -8.16 7.91
C GLN A 46 -9.45 -6.95 7.72
N ILE A 47 -8.16 -7.21 7.51
CA ILE A 47 -7.15 -6.17 7.27
C ILE A 47 -6.48 -6.37 5.91
N ILE A 48 -5.85 -5.32 5.41
CA ILE A 48 -4.76 -5.46 4.45
C ILE A 48 -3.57 -6.05 5.19
N ASN A 49 -3.09 -7.21 4.75
CA ASN A 49 -2.02 -7.97 5.41
C ASN A 49 -0.68 -7.90 4.67
N MET A 50 -0.69 -7.48 3.41
CA MET A 50 0.51 -7.36 2.58
C MET A 50 0.45 -6.11 1.71
N PHE A 51 1.57 -5.40 1.64
CA PHE A 51 1.85 -4.40 0.61
C PHE A 51 3.19 -4.69 -0.04
N VAL A 52 3.22 -4.62 -1.37
CA VAL A 52 4.44 -4.79 -2.17
C VAL A 52 4.54 -3.63 -3.15
N ALA A 53 5.74 -3.06 -3.28
CA ALA A 53 6.08 -2.15 -4.36
C ALA A 53 7.20 -2.76 -5.21
N LYS A 54 7.04 -2.70 -6.52
CA LYS A 54 8.03 -3.12 -7.52
C LYS A 54 8.41 -1.95 -8.41
N PHE A 55 9.68 -1.90 -8.81
CA PHE A 55 10.19 -0.97 -9.82
C PHE A 55 10.72 -1.80 -10.99
N ASN A 56 10.21 -1.58 -12.20
CA ASN A 56 10.54 -2.37 -13.40
C ASN A 56 10.49 -3.90 -13.13
N GLY A 57 9.44 -4.34 -12.43
CA GLY A 57 9.24 -5.75 -12.07
C GLY A 57 10.06 -6.27 -10.88
N LYS A 58 11.09 -5.54 -10.41
CA LYS A 58 11.90 -5.92 -9.24
C LYS A 58 11.29 -5.39 -7.95
N GLN A 59 11.17 -6.23 -6.92
CA GLN A 59 10.66 -5.81 -5.62
C GLN A 59 11.63 -4.81 -4.97
N VAL A 60 11.12 -3.62 -4.63
CA VAL A 60 11.89 -2.56 -3.95
C VAL A 60 11.42 -2.33 -2.52
N PHE A 61 10.19 -2.73 -2.19
CA PHE A 61 9.65 -2.62 -0.84
C PHE A 61 8.58 -3.68 -0.58
N GLN A 62 8.53 -4.17 0.66
CA GLN A 62 7.49 -5.06 1.15
C GLN A 62 7.16 -4.75 2.60
N ALA A 63 5.88 -4.76 2.96
CA ALA A 63 5.41 -4.65 4.33
C ALA A 63 4.34 -5.70 4.61
N LYS A 64 4.59 -6.51 5.65
CA LYS A 64 3.56 -7.31 6.30
C LYS A 64 2.83 -6.43 7.30
N MET A 65 1.50 -6.35 7.18
CA MET A 65 0.65 -5.52 8.02
C MET A 65 -0.13 -6.38 9.01
N TYR A 66 -0.33 -5.83 10.21
CA TYR A 66 -1.00 -6.47 11.33
C TYR A 66 -2.14 -5.58 11.86
N PRO A 67 -3.03 -6.10 12.73
CA PRO A 67 -4.24 -5.38 13.16
C PRO A 67 -4.04 -4.01 13.79
N SER A 68 -2.83 -3.68 14.26
CA SER A 68 -2.53 -2.37 14.86
C SER A 68 -2.28 -1.25 13.84
N ILE A 69 -2.35 -1.54 12.53
CA ILE A 69 -2.33 -0.50 11.49
C ILE A 69 -3.71 0.15 11.37
N SER A 70 -3.74 1.47 11.46
CA SER A 70 -4.95 2.28 11.36
C SER A 70 -5.74 2.04 10.06
N ALA A 71 -7.05 2.29 10.14
CA ALA A 71 -7.90 2.39 8.96
C ALA A 71 -7.32 3.37 7.93
N ASN A 72 -7.56 3.07 6.65
CA ASN A 72 -6.94 3.71 5.50
C ASN A 72 -5.39 3.67 5.54
N PRO A 73 -4.77 2.48 5.47
CA PRO A 73 -3.34 2.33 5.65
C PRO A 73 -2.54 3.29 4.77
N TYR A 74 -1.64 4.04 5.41
CA TYR A 74 -0.69 4.94 4.76
C TYR A 74 0.72 4.38 4.93
N ILE A 75 1.47 4.32 3.82
CA ILE A 75 2.86 3.89 3.83
C ILE A 75 3.69 4.93 3.08
N ALA A 76 4.79 5.34 3.70
CA ALA A 76 5.80 6.16 3.05
C ALA A 76 7.17 5.49 3.16
N PHE A 77 7.89 5.46 2.06
CA PHE A 77 9.25 4.91 1.99
C PHE A 77 10.05 5.66 0.94
N PHE A 78 11.36 5.47 0.96
CA PHE A 78 12.27 6.09 0.02
C PHE A 78 12.75 5.09 -1.01
N LEU A 79 12.96 5.56 -2.24
CA LEU A 79 13.57 4.81 -3.33
C LEU A 79 14.70 5.65 -3.91
N LYS A 80 15.90 5.06 -4.01
CA LYS A 80 16.98 5.62 -4.83
C LYS A 80 16.70 5.28 -6.29
N VAL A 81 16.56 6.29 -7.14
CA VAL A 81 16.13 6.14 -8.54
C VAL A 81 17.28 5.56 -9.37
N PRO A 82 17.15 4.33 -9.91
CA PRO A 82 18.22 3.74 -10.71
C PRO A 82 18.15 4.17 -12.18
N GLU A 83 16.94 4.34 -12.70
CA GLU A 83 16.65 4.61 -14.11
C GLU A 83 15.20 5.09 -14.26
N ALA A 84 14.77 5.41 -15.48
CA ALA A 84 13.37 5.65 -15.78
C ALA A 84 12.59 4.32 -15.75
N GLY A 85 11.32 4.37 -15.36
CA GLY A 85 10.57 3.13 -15.22
C GLY A 85 9.15 3.27 -14.71
N GLU A 86 8.59 2.13 -14.33
CA GLU A 86 7.25 2.03 -13.75
C GLU A 86 7.33 1.44 -12.33
N LEU A 87 6.59 2.08 -11.42
CA LEU A 87 6.30 1.58 -10.09
C LEU A 87 4.95 0.89 -10.09
N ASP A 88 4.95 -0.38 -9.70
CA ASP A 88 3.76 -1.18 -9.45
C ASP A 88 3.56 -1.33 -7.93
N PHE A 89 2.35 -1.03 -7.47
CA PHE A 89 1.96 -1.16 -6.07
C PHE A 89 0.85 -2.18 -5.95
N THR A 90 0.95 -3.10 -4.99
CA THR A 90 -0.07 -4.11 -4.73
C THR A 90 -0.39 -4.17 -3.24
N TRP A 91 -1.68 -4.16 -2.91
CA TRP A 91 -2.21 -4.43 -1.56
C TRP A 91 -3.01 -5.72 -1.59
N THR A 92 -2.83 -6.57 -0.58
CA THR A 92 -3.59 -7.81 -0.40
C THR A 92 -4.25 -7.83 0.98
N ASP A 93 -5.51 -8.25 1.05
CA ASP A 93 -6.24 -8.41 2.31
C ASP A 93 -6.31 -9.87 2.79
N ASP A 94 -6.88 -10.06 3.98
CA ASP A 94 -7.08 -11.38 4.59
C ASP A 94 -7.98 -12.33 3.79
N SER A 95 -8.79 -11.81 2.85
CA SER A 95 -9.58 -12.64 1.91
C SER A 95 -8.82 -13.00 0.63
N GLY A 96 -7.56 -12.58 0.49
CA GLY A 96 -6.76 -12.76 -0.73
C GLY A 96 -7.10 -11.77 -1.84
N LYS A 97 -8.01 -10.82 -1.59
CA LYS A 97 -8.37 -9.80 -2.58
C LYS A 97 -7.22 -8.82 -2.75
N THR A 98 -6.98 -8.42 -4.00
CA THR A 98 -5.88 -7.52 -4.35
C THR A 98 -6.37 -6.22 -4.99
N TRP A 99 -5.59 -5.17 -4.77
CA TRP A 99 -5.72 -3.89 -5.46
C TRP A 99 -4.35 -3.46 -5.94
N SER A 100 -4.31 -2.82 -7.10
CA SER A 100 -3.06 -2.32 -7.67
C SER A 100 -3.15 -0.87 -8.12
N ALA A 101 -1.97 -0.24 -8.21
CA ALA A 101 -1.78 1.06 -8.81
C ALA A 101 -0.44 1.11 -9.52
N LYS A 102 -0.37 1.86 -10.62
CA LYS A 102 0.85 2.05 -11.42
C LYS A 102 1.22 3.52 -11.49
N LYS A 103 2.51 3.84 -11.45
CA LYS A 103 3.05 5.19 -11.67
C LYS A 103 4.33 5.13 -12.48
N LYS A 104 4.37 5.88 -13.58
CA LYS A 104 5.58 6.11 -14.35
C LYS A 104 6.47 7.14 -13.64
N LEU A 105 7.77 6.90 -13.65
CA LEU A 105 8.82 7.80 -13.22
C LEU A 105 9.74 8.06 -14.42
N ALA A 106 9.76 9.30 -14.90
CA ALA A 106 10.75 9.73 -15.88
C ALA A 106 12.09 10.05 -15.19
N VAL A 107 13.18 9.95 -15.93
CA VAL A 107 14.48 10.46 -15.50
C VAL A 107 14.86 11.66 -16.35
N SER A 108 15.46 12.67 -15.71
CA SER A 108 16.02 13.88 -16.31
C SER A 108 17.52 13.94 -16.13
#